data_AF-X1KD63-F1
#
_entry.id   AF-X1KD63-F1
#
_cell.length_a   1.000
_cell.length_b   1.000
_cell.length_c   1.000
_cell.angle_alpha   90.00
_cell.angle_beta   90.00
_cell.angle_gamma   90.00
#
_symmetry.space_group_name_H-M   'P 1'
#
loop_
_entity.id
_entity.type
_entity.pdbx_description
1 polymer ?
#
loop_
_entity_poly.entity_id
_entity_poly.type
_entity_poly.pdbx_seq_one_letter_code
_entity_poly.pdbx_strand_id
1 'polypeptide(L)'
;MAHYTKDSEVSEIREVPAICPLINKCAQHRADQQEYKILCKKWTEHARSQADEELEITSTKKGKEIKEKYSVNYIQEVTGTQVFYLEFNPTEGMSIQQQKDLENKKKERFEVMCPHFKGDVLGLITSDPAYHDCRTFSEWFYNKERG
;
A
#
# COMPACT_ATOMS: atom_id res chain seq x y z
N MET A 1 -28.46 -44.11 36.48
CA MET A 1 -28.47 -43.40 35.18
C MET A 1 -28.57 -41.91 35.48
N ALA A 2 -27.44 -41.20 35.43
CA ALA A 2 -27.41 -39.76 35.65
C ALA A 2 -27.54 -39.07 34.28
N HIS A 3 -28.57 -38.22 34.15
CA HIS A 3 -28.84 -37.48 32.93
C HIS A 3 -27.74 -36.43 32.70
N TYR A 4 -27.11 -36.53 31.53
CA TYR A 4 -26.34 -35.46 30.92
C TYR A 4 -27.25 -34.27 30.66
N THR A 5 -26.97 -33.12 31.27
CA THR A 5 -27.32 -31.83 30.68
C THR A 5 -26.02 -31.22 30.17
N LYS A 6 -25.85 -31.39 28.86
CA LYS A 6 -24.82 -30.74 28.07
C LYS A 6 -25.25 -29.28 27.97
N ASP A 7 -24.69 -28.43 28.83
CA ASP A 7 -24.85 -26.99 28.72
C ASP A 7 -24.28 -26.58 27.35
N SER A 8 -25.20 -26.42 26.40
CA SER A 8 -24.94 -25.86 25.10
C SER A 8 -24.64 -24.39 25.31
N GLU A 9 -23.38 -24.07 25.58
CA GLU A 9 -22.86 -22.71 25.46
C GLU A 9 -23.24 -22.21 24.06
N VAL A 10 -24.20 -21.30 24.04
CA VAL A 10 -24.63 -20.56 22.86
C VAL A 10 -23.41 -19.73 22.46
N SER A 11 -22.62 -20.28 21.54
CA SER A 11 -21.65 -19.52 20.76
C SER A 11 -22.44 -18.48 19.99
N GLU A 12 -22.54 -17.26 20.54
CA GLU A 12 -22.91 -16.09 19.76
C GLU A 12 -21.89 -15.98 18.63
N ILE A 13 -22.27 -16.42 17.43
CA ILE A 13 -21.54 -16.12 16.21
C ILE A 13 -21.70 -14.62 16.01
N ARG A 14 -20.83 -13.83 16.64
CA ARG A 14 -20.78 -12.38 16.44
C ARG A 14 -20.45 -12.14 14.98
N GLU A 15 -21.38 -11.52 14.25
CA GLU A 15 -21.15 -11.14 12.86
C GLU A 15 -19.90 -10.27 12.79
N VAL A 16 -18.91 -10.74 12.05
CA VAL A 16 -17.65 -10.05 11.83
C VAL A 16 -17.95 -8.88 10.88
N PRO A 17 -17.80 -7.61 11.32
CA PRO A 17 -18.20 -6.47 10.49
C PRO A 17 -17.35 -6.36 9.21
N ALA A 18 -17.97 -6.09 8.07
CA ALA A 18 -17.24 -5.94 6.80
C ALA A 18 -16.25 -4.75 6.81
N ILE A 19 -16.48 -3.74 7.64
CA ILE A 19 -15.65 -2.55 7.77
C ILE A 19 -15.20 -2.43 9.23
N CYS A 20 -13.93 -2.09 9.44
CA CYS A 20 -13.42 -1.88 10.78
C CYS A 20 -14.15 -0.72 11.48
N PRO A 21 -14.77 -0.97 12.65
CA PRO A 21 -15.50 0.07 13.38
C PRO A 21 -14.59 1.18 13.93
N LEU A 22 -13.28 0.99 13.90
CA LEU A 22 -12.29 1.90 14.47
C LEU A 22 -11.40 2.56 13.42
N ILE A 23 -11.70 2.38 12.13
CA ILE A 23 -10.86 2.92 11.04
C ILE A 23 -10.60 4.42 11.20
N ASN A 24 -11.62 5.19 11.59
CA ASN A 24 -11.55 6.63 11.82
C ASN A 24 -10.66 7.03 13.01
N LYS A 25 -10.40 6.10 13.94
CA LYS A 25 -9.53 6.30 15.11
C LYS A 25 -8.11 5.78 14.89
N CYS A 26 -7.87 5.02 13.82
CA CYS A 26 -6.55 4.47 13.53
C CYS A 26 -5.58 5.59 13.12
N ALA A 27 -4.67 5.95 14.03
CA ALA A 27 -3.65 6.98 13.77
C ALA A 27 -2.69 6.57 12.64
N GLN A 28 -2.30 5.28 12.61
CA GLN A 28 -1.43 4.74 11.56
C GLN A 28 -2.07 4.86 10.18
N HIS A 29 -3.35 4.49 10.04
CA HIS A 29 -4.08 4.62 8.77
C HIS A 29 -4.09 6.08 8.25
N ARG A 30 -4.35 7.05 9.14
CA ARG A 30 -4.32 8.47 8.77
C ARG A 30 -2.93 8.94 8.36
N ALA A 31 -1.90 8.51 9.08
CA ALA A 31 -0.51 8.82 8.75
C ALA A 31 -0.12 8.23 7.38
N ASP A 32 -0.45 6.96 7.13
CA ASP A 32 -0.20 6.29 5.85
C ASP A 32 -0.91 7.00 4.69
N GLN A 33 -2.17 7.41 4.88
CA GLN A 33 -2.91 8.19 3.89
C GLN A 33 -2.27 9.54 3.58
N GLN A 34 -1.78 10.24 4.61
CA GLN A 34 -1.15 11.54 4.43
C GLN A 34 0.19 11.42 3.70
N GLU A 35 1.03 10.46 4.11
CA GLU A 35 2.30 10.17 3.45
C GLU A 35 2.07 9.79 1.98
N TYR A 36 1.13 8.88 1.72
CA TYR A 36 0.82 8.45 0.37
C TYR A 36 0.40 9.61 -0.54
N LYS A 37 -0.45 10.53 -0.07
CA LYS A 37 -0.82 11.74 -0.83
C LYS A 37 0.39 12.62 -1.17
N ILE A 38 1.33 12.75 -0.24
CA ILE A 38 2.57 13.50 -0.48
C ILE A 38 3.42 12.81 -1.55
N LEU A 39 3.54 11.49 -1.48
CA LEU A 39 4.30 10.71 -2.46
C LEU A 39 3.65 10.73 -3.86
N CYS A 40 2.34 10.56 -3.98
CA CYS A 40 1.62 10.70 -5.25
C CYS A 40 1.91 12.05 -5.90
N LYS A 41 1.82 13.13 -5.11
CA LYS A 41 2.12 14.48 -5.57
C LYS A 41 3.56 14.62 -6.04
N LYS A 42 4.53 14.22 -5.21
CA LYS A 42 5.98 14.24 -5.53
C LYS A 42 6.26 13.57 -6.86
N TRP A 43 5.77 12.35 -7.04
CA TRP A 43 6.06 11.54 -8.22
C TRP A 43 5.30 11.99 -9.47
N THR A 44 4.08 12.53 -9.30
CA THR A 44 3.34 13.16 -10.40
C THR A 44 4.03 14.44 -10.87
N GLU A 45 4.52 15.28 -9.95
CA GLU A 45 5.27 16.49 -10.26
C GLU A 45 6.61 16.16 -10.93
N HIS A 46 7.30 15.13 -10.44
CA HIS A 46 8.51 14.62 -11.09
C HIS A 46 8.21 14.18 -12.53
N ALA A 47 7.18 13.36 -12.76
CA ALA A 47 6.78 12.96 -14.11
C ALA A 47 6.47 14.18 -15.00
N ARG A 48 5.77 15.21 -14.47
CA ARG A 48 5.49 16.47 -15.19
C ARG A 48 6.74 17.21 -15.61
N SER A 49 7.73 17.29 -14.74
CA SER A 49 9.00 17.95 -15.07
C SER A 49 9.78 17.27 -16.20
N GLN A 50 9.50 15.98 -16.46
CA GLN A 50 10.15 15.20 -17.52
C GLN A 50 9.37 15.22 -18.84
N ALA A 51 8.11 15.68 -18.86
CA ALA A 51 7.30 15.67 -20.08
C ALA A 51 7.62 16.78 -21.08
N ASP A 52 8.32 17.83 -20.64
CA ASP A 52 8.84 18.87 -21.54
C ASP A 52 10.05 18.37 -22.37
N GLU A 53 10.58 17.18 -22.06
CA GLU A 53 11.61 16.51 -22.86
C GLU A 53 10.95 15.79 -24.06
N GLU A 54 11.31 16.18 -25.29
CA GLU A 54 10.94 15.42 -26.50
C GLU A 54 11.59 14.03 -26.43
N LEU A 55 10.76 12.98 -26.34
CA LEU A 55 11.25 11.61 -26.38
C LEU A 55 11.56 11.24 -27.84
N GLU A 56 12.84 11.06 -28.16
CA GLU A 56 13.26 10.50 -29.44
C GLU A 56 13.34 8.97 -29.32
N ILE A 57 12.40 8.28 -29.97
CA ILE A 57 12.41 6.82 -30.03
C ILE A 57 13.02 6.40 -31.38
N THR A 58 14.08 5.62 -31.31
CA THR A 58 14.68 5.01 -32.50
C THR A 58 14.05 3.63 -32.72
N SER A 59 13.46 3.41 -33.90
CA SER A 59 12.88 2.13 -34.29
C SER A 59 13.39 1.70 -35.67
N THR A 60 13.44 0.38 -35.92
CA THR A 60 13.87 -0.16 -37.21
C THR A 60 12.64 -0.64 -37.98
N LYS A 61 12.25 0.08 -39.04
CA LYS A 61 11.17 -0.34 -39.95
C LYS A 61 11.77 -0.66 -41.32
N LYS A 62 11.54 -1.90 -41.81
CA LYS A 62 12.05 -2.40 -43.10
C LYS A 62 13.57 -2.21 -43.29
N GLY A 63 14.35 -2.47 -42.24
CA GLY A 63 15.82 -2.37 -42.27
C GLY A 63 16.39 -0.95 -42.30
N LYS A 64 15.56 0.09 -42.14
CA LYS A 64 16.00 1.47 -41.96
C LYS A 64 15.71 1.91 -40.52
N GLU A 65 16.68 2.58 -39.91
CA GLU A 65 16.47 3.30 -38.66
C GLU A 65 15.60 4.53 -38.91
N ILE A 66 14.57 4.69 -38.08
CA ILE A 66 13.66 5.82 -38.08
C ILE A 66 13.63 6.38 -36.67
N LYS A 67 13.81 7.68 -36.55
CA LYS A 67 13.68 8.44 -35.32
C LYS A 67 12.33 9.11 -35.29
N GLU A 68 11.50 8.76 -34.32
CA GLU A 68 10.18 9.34 -34.11
C GLU A 68 10.22 10.13 -32.81
N LYS A 69 9.83 11.41 -32.87
CA LYS A 69 9.73 12.27 -31.70
C LYS A 69 8.32 12.20 -31.14
N TYR A 70 8.22 12.02 -29.82
CA TYR A 70 6.96 11.94 -29.10
C TYR A 70 6.93 13.00 -27.99
N SER A 71 5.85 13.78 -27.93
CA SER A 71 5.56 14.67 -26.82
C SER A 71 4.49 14.03 -25.93
N VAL A 72 4.67 14.09 -24.61
CA VAL A 72 3.68 13.60 -23.65
C VAL A 72 2.72 14.74 -23.33
N ASN A 73 1.59 14.80 -24.04
CA ASN A 73 0.62 15.89 -23.89
C ASN A 73 -0.26 15.77 -22.62
N TYR A 74 -0.21 14.63 -21.92
CA TYR A 74 -1.01 14.39 -20.72
C TYR A 74 -0.30 13.42 -19.76
N ILE A 75 -0.14 13.85 -18.51
CA ILE A 75 0.41 13.01 -17.43
C ILE A 75 -0.69 12.70 -16.43
N GLN A 76 -0.93 11.40 -16.24
CA GLN A 76 -1.78 10.88 -15.19
C GLN A 76 -1.11 11.01 -13.83
N GLU A 77 -1.92 11.14 -12.79
CA GLU A 77 -1.44 11.07 -11.41
C GLU A 77 -0.80 9.70 -11.16
N VAL A 78 0.36 9.70 -10.51
CA VAL A 78 1.03 8.48 -10.07
C VAL A 78 0.33 7.97 -8.81
N THR A 79 -0.34 6.83 -8.90
CA THR A 79 -1.15 6.24 -7.82
C THR A 79 -0.92 4.75 -7.65
N GLY A 80 -1.26 4.17 -6.51
CA GLY A 80 -1.18 2.74 -6.21
C GLY A 80 0.22 2.34 -5.75
N THR A 81 0.55 1.06 -5.93
CA THR A 81 1.83 0.50 -5.47
C THR A 81 3.05 1.07 -6.20
N GLN A 82 2.89 1.62 -7.42
CA GLN A 82 3.96 2.29 -8.18
C GLN A 82 4.59 3.46 -7.42
N VAL A 83 3.82 4.16 -6.58
CA VAL A 83 4.31 5.27 -5.77
C VAL A 83 5.46 4.83 -4.86
N PHE A 84 5.32 3.66 -4.24
CA PHE A 84 6.35 3.07 -3.38
C PHE A 84 7.46 2.39 -4.17
N TYR A 85 7.17 1.90 -5.38
CA TYR A 85 8.22 1.44 -6.27
C TYR A 85 9.20 2.58 -6.57
N LEU A 86 8.68 3.74 -6.97
CA LEU A 86 9.50 4.93 -7.26
C LEU A 86 10.24 5.44 -6.03
N GLU A 87 9.58 5.50 -4.86
CA GLU A 87 10.20 5.98 -3.62
C GLU A 87 11.36 5.09 -3.16
N PHE A 88 11.27 3.78 -3.38
CA PHE A 88 12.24 2.81 -2.92
C PHE A 88 12.99 2.13 -4.07
N ASN A 89 13.09 2.79 -5.24
CA ASN A 89 13.85 2.27 -6.36
C ASN A 89 15.33 2.61 -6.20
N PRO A 90 16.26 1.65 -6.29
CA PRO A 90 17.68 1.95 -6.38
C PRO A 90 17.97 2.85 -7.58
N THR A 91 18.75 3.92 -7.36
CA THR A 91 19.23 4.80 -8.43
C THR A 91 20.64 4.42 -8.84
N GLU A 92 21.04 4.81 -10.06
CA GLU A 92 22.41 4.63 -10.53
C GLU A 92 23.42 5.33 -9.59
N GLY A 93 24.57 4.69 -9.39
CA GLY A 93 25.63 5.20 -8.50
C GLY A 93 25.47 4.84 -7.03
N MET A 94 24.38 4.20 -6.61
CA MET A 94 24.25 3.67 -5.25
C MET A 94 25.20 2.48 -5.01
N SER A 95 25.93 2.51 -3.90
CA SER A 95 26.72 1.37 -3.41
C SER A 95 25.82 0.19 -3.00
N ILE A 96 26.40 -1.02 -2.98
CA ILE A 96 25.70 -2.25 -2.54
C ILE A 96 25.08 -2.09 -1.14
N GLN A 97 25.76 -1.40 -0.22
CA GLN A 97 25.23 -1.19 1.12
C GLN A 97 24.00 -0.28 1.11
N GLN A 98 24.04 0.82 0.37
CA GLN A 98 22.90 1.74 0.26
C GLN A 98 21.67 1.08 -0.36
N GLN A 99 21.87 0.19 -1.34
CA GLN A 99 20.77 -0.58 -1.94
C GLN A 99 20.12 -1.51 -0.90
N LYS A 100 20.92 -2.23 -0.10
CA LYS A 100 20.41 -3.07 1.00
C LYS A 100 19.66 -2.25 2.05
N ASP A 101 20.20 -1.09 2.43
CA ASP A 101 19.55 -0.22 3.41
C ASP A 101 18.20 0.30 2.89
N LEU A 102 18.10 0.61 1.58
CA LEU A 102 16.85 1.02 0.94
C LEU A 102 15.82 -0.12 0.90
N GLU A 103 16.25 -1.33 0.55
CA GLU A 103 15.38 -2.51 0.58
C GLU A 103 14.85 -2.82 1.99
N ASN A 104 15.70 -2.69 3.01
CA ASN A 104 15.29 -2.89 4.40
C ASN A 104 14.27 -1.83 4.83
N LYS A 105 14.52 -0.55 4.53
CA LYS A 105 13.55 0.53 4.77
C LYS A 105 12.21 0.28 4.09
N LYS A 106 12.24 -0.21 2.84
CA LYS A 106 11.01 -0.59 2.12
C LYS A 106 10.28 -1.69 2.89
N LYS A 107 10.96 -2.77 3.27
CA LYS A 107 10.34 -3.89 4.03
C LYS A 107 9.74 -3.41 5.34
N GLU A 108 10.49 -2.67 6.15
CA GLU A 108 10.03 -2.11 7.42
C GLU A 108 8.81 -1.21 7.22
N ARG A 109 8.83 -0.34 6.21
CA ARG A 109 7.72 0.56 5.92
C ARG A 109 6.43 -0.20 5.58
N PHE A 110 6.54 -1.26 4.76
CA PHE A 110 5.40 -2.11 4.43
C PHE A 110 4.96 -2.95 5.63
N GLU A 111 5.86 -3.37 6.52
CA GLU A 111 5.49 -4.14 7.72
C GLU A 111 4.61 -3.30 8.66
N VAL A 112 5.00 -2.06 8.95
CA VAL A 112 4.28 -1.17 9.88
C VAL A 112 3.06 -0.46 9.28
N MET A 113 2.86 -0.57 7.96
CA MET A 113 1.74 0.05 7.26
C MET A 113 0.41 -0.57 7.70
N CYS A 114 -0.60 0.29 7.89
CA CYS A 114 -1.93 -0.12 8.30
C CYS A 114 -2.51 -1.15 7.32
N PRO A 115 -3.00 -2.30 7.80
CA PRO A 115 -3.62 -3.32 6.95
C PRO A 115 -4.80 -2.79 6.11
N HIS A 116 -5.62 -1.89 6.66
CA HIS A 116 -6.68 -1.23 5.89
C HIS A 116 -6.12 -0.43 4.72
N PHE A 117 -5.03 0.31 4.95
CA PHE A 117 -4.41 1.08 3.89
C PHE A 117 -3.86 0.15 2.79
N LYS A 118 -3.23 -0.97 3.18
CA LYS A 118 -2.76 -2.00 2.25
C LYS A 118 -3.90 -2.56 1.40
N GLY A 119 -5.00 -2.97 2.01
CA GLY A 119 -6.16 -3.54 1.31
C GLY A 119 -6.92 -2.51 0.49
N ASP A 120 -7.41 -1.46 1.14
CA ASP A 120 -8.38 -0.51 0.58
C ASP A 120 -7.76 0.45 -0.43
N VAL A 121 -6.51 0.89 -0.20
CA VAL A 121 -5.84 1.90 -1.03
C VAL A 121 -4.87 1.28 -2.02
N LEU A 122 -4.12 0.26 -1.58
CA LEU A 122 -3.09 -0.37 -2.43
C LEU A 122 -3.56 -1.67 -3.10
N GLY A 123 -4.71 -2.22 -2.74
CA GLY A 123 -5.21 -3.48 -3.28
C GLY A 123 -4.32 -4.69 -2.95
N LEU A 124 -3.54 -4.60 -1.87
CA LEU A 124 -2.65 -5.67 -1.44
C LEU A 124 -3.41 -6.72 -0.64
N ILE A 125 -2.93 -7.97 -0.73
CA ILE A 125 -3.49 -9.09 0.01
C ILE A 125 -3.23 -8.87 1.51
N THR A 126 -4.31 -8.88 2.30
CA THR A 126 -4.30 -8.85 3.76
C THR A 126 -5.14 -10.00 4.31
N SER A 127 -5.16 -10.20 5.63
CA SER A 127 -6.19 -11.03 6.26
C SER A 127 -7.59 -10.54 5.87
N ASP A 128 -8.57 -11.44 5.90
CA ASP A 128 -9.98 -11.11 5.66
C ASP A 128 -10.79 -11.37 6.94
N PRO A 129 -11.33 -10.32 7.60
CA PRO A 129 -11.14 -8.88 7.32
C PRO A 129 -9.75 -8.32 7.64
N ALA A 130 -9.33 -7.28 6.91
CA ALA A 130 -7.99 -6.65 7.03
C ALA A 130 -7.64 -6.18 8.44
N TYR A 131 -8.64 -5.83 9.25
CA TYR A 131 -8.44 -5.32 10.59
C TYR A 131 -8.04 -6.37 11.62
N HIS A 132 -8.05 -7.67 11.30
CA HIS A 132 -7.47 -8.69 12.17
C HIS A 132 -5.99 -8.42 12.45
N ASP A 133 -5.28 -7.83 11.49
CA ASP A 133 -3.88 -7.45 11.62
C ASP A 133 -3.70 -6.03 12.18
N CYS A 134 -4.80 -5.31 12.46
CA CYS A 134 -4.74 -3.93 12.94
C CYS A 134 -4.59 -3.89 14.45
N ARG A 135 -3.42 -3.42 14.93
CA ARG A 135 -3.14 -3.25 16.36
C ARG A 135 -4.22 -2.50 17.14
N THR A 136 -4.76 -1.40 16.60
CA THR A 136 -5.84 -0.63 17.24
C THR A 136 -7.12 -1.45 17.40
N PHE A 137 -7.42 -2.31 16.43
CA PHE A 137 -8.56 -3.22 16.52
C PHE A 137 -8.30 -4.31 17.57
N SER A 138 -7.14 -4.96 17.54
CA SER A 138 -6.77 -5.98 18.52
C SER A 138 -6.84 -5.45 19.96
N GLU A 139 -6.30 -4.24 20.20
CA GLU A 139 -6.34 -3.59 21.53
C GLU A 139 -7.79 -3.31 21.98
N TRP A 140 -8.67 -2.83 21.10
CA TRP A 140 -10.07 -2.61 21.46
C TRP A 140 -10.84 -3.90 21.70
N PHE A 141 -10.63 -4.92 20.85
CA PHE A 141 -11.33 -6.19 20.92
C PHE A 141 -11.00 -6.92 22.23
N TYR A 142 -9.71 -7.11 22.53
CA TYR A 142 -9.29 -7.82 23.74
C TYR A 142 -9.53 -7.04 25.05
N ASN A 143 -9.54 -5.70 25.02
CA ASN A 143 -9.91 -4.91 26.19
C ASN A 143 -11.43 -4.92 26.45
N LYS A 144 -12.26 -5.10 25.40
CA LYS A 144 -13.70 -5.29 25.56
C LYS A 144 -14.08 -6.69 26.03
N GLU A 145 -13.31 -7.72 25.70
CA GLU A 145 -13.58 -9.10 26.17
C GLU A 145 -13.21 -9.35 27.64
N ARG A 146 -12.42 -8.47 28.25
CA ARG A 146 -12.05 -8.54 29.68
C ARG A 146 -12.97 -7.73 30.60
N GLY A 147 -13.97 -7.04 30.06
CA GLY A 147 -14.90 -6.17 30.79
C GLY A 147 -16.29 -6.76 30.89
#